data_AF-A0A9D9W653-F1
#
_entry.id   AF-A0A9D9W653-F1
#
_cell.length_a   1.000
_cell.length_b   1.000
_cell.length_c   1.000
_cell.angle_alpha   90.00
_cell.angle_beta   90.00
_cell.angle_gamma   90.00
#
_symmetry.space_group_name_H-M   'P 1'
#
loop_
_entity.id
_entity.type
_entity.pdbx_description
1 polymer ?
#
loop_
_entity_poly.entity_id
_entity_poly.type
_entity_poly.pdbx_seq_one_letter_code
_entity_poly.pdbx_strand_id
1 'polypeptide(L)' 'MHRVVTKYKDRNRNVVIEHGPWHPTRQEAQRWADLLAQSGYRVDIESRGAEEGGGSSNADLAQALASMA' A
#
# COMPACT_ATOMS: atom_id res chain seq x y z
N MET A 1 -13.96 3.21 1.30
CA MET A 1 -13.39 2.22 2.24
C MET A 1 -11.88 2.38 2.24
N HIS A 2 -11.20 2.30 3.37
CA HIS A 2 -9.74 2.50 3.46
C HIS A 2 -9.11 1.36 4.26
N ARG A 3 -7.96 0.82 3.86
CA ARG A 3 -7.22 -0.18 4.63
C ARG A 3 -5.78 0.26 4.83
N VAL A 4 -5.17 -0.22 5.90
CA VAL A 4 -3.75 -0.01 6.15
C VAL A 4 -2.97 -1.20 5.59
N VAL A 5 -1.93 -0.94 4.82
CA VAL A 5 -0.99 -1.93 4.33
C VAL A 5 0.34 -1.71 5.03
N THR A 6 0.83 -2.74 5.71
CA THR A 6 2.13 -2.71 6.35
C THR A 6 3.14 -3.48 5.54
N LYS A 7 4.36 -2.96 5.48
CA LYS A 7 5.51 -3.60 4.84
C LYS A 7 6.61 -3.74 5.87
N TYR A 8 7.05 -4.98 6.10
CA TYR A 8 8.17 -5.26 6.99
C TYR A 8 9.04 -6.38 6.44
N LYS A 9 10.19 -6.58 7.08
CA LYS A 9 11.08 -7.71 6.79
C LYS A 9 10.89 -8.74 7.89
N ASP A 10 10.57 -9.96 7.50
CA ASP A 10 10.55 -11.09 8.42
C ASP A 10 11.99 -11.47 8.85
N ARG A 11 12.13 -12.36 9.83
CA ARG A 11 13.39 -12.93 10.33
C ARG A 11 14.25 -13.51 9.20
N ASN A 12 13.61 -14.02 8.15
CA ASN A 12 14.29 -14.55 6.95
C ASN A 12 14.65 -13.46 5.92
N ARG A 13 14.53 -12.17 6.28
CA ARG A 13 14.75 -10.99 5.42
C ARG A 13 13.82 -10.89 4.21
N ASN A 14 12.79 -11.71 4.15
CA ASN A 14 11.74 -11.62 3.14
C ASN A 14 10.89 -10.37 3.39
N VAL A 15 10.55 -9.66 2.33
CA VAL A 15 9.60 -8.54 2.41
C VAL A 15 8.20 -9.12 2.52
N VAL A 16 7.55 -8.86 3.65
CA VAL A 16 6.16 -9.24 3.91
C VAL A 16 5.29 -8.01 3.76
N ILE A 17 4.19 -8.17 3.04
CA ILE A 17 3.17 -7.16 2.84
C ILE A 17 1.90 -7.68 3.50
N GLU A 18 1.48 -7.06 4.60
CA GLU A 18 0.26 -7.42 5.30
C GLU A 18 -0.83 -6.37 5.03
N HIS A 19 -1.97 -6.84 4.55
CA HIS A 19 -3.15 -6.02 4.33
C HIS A 19 -4.06 -6.10 5.54
N GLY A 20 -4.22 -4.96 6.22
CA GLY A 20 -5.16 -4.82 7.32
C GLY A 20 -6.62 -4.83 6.89
N PRO A 21 -7.54 -4.84 7.87
CA PRO A 21 -8.97 -4.78 7.61
C PRO A 21 -9.37 -3.48 6.89
N TRP A 22 -10.49 -3.55 6.15
CA TRP A 22 -11.10 -2.40 5.52
C TRP A 22 -11.91 -1.62 6.55
N HIS A 23 -11.55 -0.35 6.72
CA HIS A 23 -12.26 0.61 7.55
C HIS A 23 -13.23 1.46 6.71
N PRO A 24 -14.37 1.86 7.29
CA PRO A 24 -15.35 2.71 6.62
C PRO A 24 -14.83 4.14 6.41
N THR A 25 -14.03 4.66 7.34
CA THR A 25 -13.51 6.03 7.30
C THR A 25 -11.99 6.07 7.16
N ARG A 26 -11.49 7.10 6.47
CA ARG A 26 -10.03 7.34 6.34
C ARG A 26 -9.40 7.64 7.69
N GLN A 27 -10.11 8.33 8.59
CA GLN A 27 -9.59 8.73 9.90
C GLN A 27 -9.27 7.51 10.77
N GLU A 28 -10.08 6.44 10.69
CA GLU A 28 -9.82 5.21 11.41
C GLU A 28 -8.59 4.48 10.85
N ALA A 29 -8.47 4.38 9.52
CA ALA A 29 -7.28 3.85 8.88
C ALA A 29 -6.01 4.67 9.22
N GLN A 30 -6.11 5.99 9.31
CA GLN A 30 -4.99 6.86 9.70
C GLN A 30 -4.53 6.59 11.13
N ARG A 31 -5.45 6.44 12.08
CA ARG A 31 -5.08 6.11 13.47
C ARG A 31 -4.29 4.81 13.56
N TRP A 32 -4.69 3.79 12.79
CA TRP A 32 -3.95 2.53 12.70
C TRP A 32 -2.59 2.70 12.06
N ALA A 33 -2.52 3.45 10.96
CA ALA A 33 -1.25 3.76 10.30
C ALA A 33 -0.28 4.47 11.26
N ASP A 34 -0.75 5.44 12.04
CA ASP A 34 0.08 6.16 13.01
C ASP A 34 0.60 5.25 14.13
N LEU A 35 -0.22 4.33 14.65
CA LEU A 35 0.20 3.34 15.66
C LEU A 35 1.26 2.37 15.13
N LEU A 36 1.08 1.90 13.91
CA LEU A 36 2.00 0.97 13.24
C LEU A 36 3.31 1.68 12.87
N ALA A 37 3.24 2.94 12.41
CA ALA A 37 4.41 3.76 12.14
C ALA A 37 5.24 4.03 13.40
N GLN A 38 4.60 4.33 14.53
CA GLN A 38 5.27 4.47 15.83
C GLN A 38 5.99 3.19 16.28
N SER A 39 5.47 2.04 15.88
CA SER A 39 6.09 0.73 16.14
C SER A 39 7.24 0.39 15.17
N GLY A 40 7.55 1.27 14.22
CA GLY A 40 8.64 1.11 13.25
C GLY A 40 8.27 0.40 11.95
N TYR A 41 6.98 0.14 11.71
CA TYR A 41 6.51 -0.45 10.46
C TYR A 41 6.40 0.62 9.36
N ARG A 42 6.70 0.24 8.12
CA ARG A 42 6.32 1.07 6.96
C ARG A 42 4.85 0.83 6.66
N VAL A 43 4.05 1.88 6.73
CA VAL A 43 2.60 1.86 6.51
C VAL A 43 2.24 2.60 5.23
N ASP A 44 1.20 2.13 4.56
CA ASP A 44 0.56 2.77 3.42
C ASP A 44 -0.97 2.68 3.58
N ILE A 45 -1.72 3.69 3.19
CA ILE A 45 -3.19 3.68 3.31
C ILE A 45 -3.80 3.53 1.93
N GLU A 46 -4.33 2.35 1.67
CA GLU A 46 -5.03 2.08 0.42
C GLU A 46 -6.51 2.46 0.54
N SER A 47 -7.00 3.21 -0.44
CA SER A 47 -8.39 3.67 -0.49
C SER A 47 -9.13 2.92 -1.59
N ARG A 48 -10.20 2.22 -1.22
CA ARG A 48 -11.18 1.64 -2.14
C ARG A 48 -12.39 2.57 -2.20
N GLY A 49 -12.28 3.51 -3.11
CA GLY A 49 -13.30 4.36 -3.73
C GLY A 49 -12.92 4.46 -5.21
N ALA A 50 -13.86 4.74 -6.11
CA ALA A 50 -13.60 4.76 -7.54
C ALA A 50 -12.33 5.57 -7.86
N GLU A 51 -11.39 4.91 -8.55
CA GLU A 51 -10.13 5.47 -9.07
C GLU A 51 -8.97 5.59 -8.05
N GLU A 52 -7.76 5.30 -8.52
CA GLU A 52 -6.46 5.43 -7.81
C GLU A 52 -5.98 4.26 -6.93
N GLY A 53 -6.37 3.03 -7.27
CA GLY A 53 -5.51 1.88 -7.04
C GLY A 53 -4.48 1.75 -8.16
N GLY A 54 -3.26 2.29 -7.99
CA GLY A 54 -2.04 1.82 -8.68
C GLY A 54 -2.13 1.54 -10.20
N GLY A 55 -2.93 2.31 -10.94
CA GLY A 55 -3.25 2.05 -12.36
C GLY A 55 -2.27 2.63 -13.37
N SER A 56 -1.24 3.36 -12.94
CA SER A 56 -0.23 3.94 -13.85
C SER A 56 0.92 2.96 -14.13
N SER A 57 1.21 2.03 -13.22
CA SER A 57 2.45 1.23 -13.33
C SER A 57 2.49 0.30 -14.54
N ASN A 58 1.34 -0.21 -15.02
CA ASN A 58 1.32 -1.12 -16.18
C ASN A 58 1.33 -0.38 -17.52
N ALA A 59 0.69 0.80 -17.60
CA ALA A 59 0.75 1.65 -18.78
C ALA A 59 2.14 2.28 -18.95
N ASP A 60 2.72 2.77 -17.86
CA ASP A 60 4.10 3.29 -17.84
C ASP A 60 5.13 2.19 -18.14
N LEU A 61 4.97 0.96 -17.60
CA LEU A 61 5.85 -0.17 -17.98
C LEU A 61 5.68 -0.55 -19.45
N ALA A 62 4.45 -0.63 -19.95
CA ALA A 62 4.19 -0.98 -21.35
C ALA A 62 4.76 0.07 -22.32
N GLN A 63 4.66 1.35 -21.97
CA GLN A 63 5.23 2.45 -22.75
C GLN A 63 6.76 2.46 -22.70
N ALA A 64 7.36 2.21 -21.53
CA ALA A 64 8.81 2.07 -21.39
C ALA A 64 9.35 0.86 -22.18
N LEU A 65 8.64 -0.27 -22.18
CA LEU A 65 9.00 -1.46 -22.95
C LEU A 65 8.90 -1.22 -24.46
N ALA A 66 7.83 -0.57 -24.91
CA ALA A 66 7.63 -0.22 -26.32
C ALA A 66 8.67 0.76 -26.86
N SER A 67 9.30 1.55 -25.98
CA SER A 67 10.30 2.56 -26.36
C SER A 67 11.73 2.02 -26.42
N MET A 68 11.97 0.74 -26.09
CA MET A 68 13.28 0.07 -26.20
C MET A 68 13.47 -0.75 -27.49
N ALA A 69 12.49 -0.75 -28.39
CA ALA A 69 12.53 -1.47 -29.67
C ALA A 69 13.03 -0.60 -30.83
#